data_AF-A0A1B6IVS0-F1
#
_entry.id   AF-A0A1B6IVS0-F1
#
_cell.length_a   1.000
_cell.length_b   1.000
_cell.length_c   1.000
_cell.angle_alpha   90.00
_cell.angle_beta   90.00
_cell.angle_gamma   90.00
#
_symmetry.space_group_name_H-M   'P 1'
#
loop_
_entity.id
_entity.type
_entity.pdbx_description
1 polymer ?
#
loop_
_entity_poly.entity_id
_entity_poly.type
_entity_poly.pdbx_seq_one_letter_code
_entity_poly.pdbx_strand_id
1 'polypeptide(L)'
;LVTRRSCKCGGNNKVLYCKLSEPQIMEFKSIHIVVLLFIFILGELDLAEGIKRSKMKRPGSSCDGVHCRRGFICKDGHCVKDPNPVDPCAQASCEEDFVCVNGECIPQPTCDDITCSEGEVCRLERIQCSYPPCLQVPTCRLNVSCDMVECDVGTICHDGQCVKEPTCEGVVCGSRQECYLEEPPCFVTPCPLPVPMCGPISKCTGVRCNEDYVCIDGYCVMEPDCYGIQCASGEECFMKEVVCVRGPCPPVPTCRPALTCDIVGCIPGYACVDSTCVPDYFEQEELPELLEIITVVITVL
;
A
#
# COMPACT_ATOMS: atom_id res chain seq x y z
N LEU A 1 19.77 -52.02 27.17
CA LEU A 1 20.70 -52.87 26.41
C LEU A 1 21.15 -52.11 25.17
N VAL A 2 22.43 -51.76 25.11
CA VAL A 2 23.05 -50.98 24.03
C VAL A 2 23.39 -51.92 22.87
N THR A 3 22.86 -51.69 21.68
CA THR A 3 23.38 -52.30 20.44
C THR A 3 24.07 -51.24 19.60
N ARG A 4 25.41 -51.34 19.57
CA ARG A 4 26.33 -50.51 18.80
C ARG A 4 26.04 -50.65 17.29
N ARG A 5 25.96 -49.53 16.57
CA ARG A 5 26.08 -49.53 15.10
C ARG A 5 27.54 -49.26 14.73
N SER A 6 28.16 -50.20 14.02
CA SER A 6 29.50 -50.04 13.46
C SER A 6 29.35 -49.96 11.94
N CYS A 7 29.58 -48.79 11.36
CA CYS A 7 29.62 -48.59 9.90
C CYS A 7 31.09 -48.46 9.46
N LYS A 8 31.52 -49.27 8.49
CA LYS A 8 32.83 -49.16 7.84
C LYS A 8 32.65 -48.54 6.45
N CYS A 9 33.44 -47.50 6.15
CA CYS A 9 33.52 -46.89 4.82
C CYS A 9 34.56 -47.64 3.97
N GLY A 10 34.16 -48.11 2.80
CA GLY A 10 35.04 -48.55 1.71
C GLY A 10 34.85 -47.64 0.50
N GLY A 11 35.95 -47.22 -0.12
CA GLY A 11 35.96 -46.21 -1.18
C GLY A 11 35.34 -46.63 -2.51
N ASN A 12 35.06 -45.59 -3.30
CA ASN A 12 34.69 -45.53 -4.72
C ASN A 12 33.29 -46.04 -5.11
N ASN A 13 32.39 -45.06 -5.28
CA ASN A 13 31.17 -45.07 -6.09
C ASN A 13 30.36 -46.39 -6.10
N LYS A 14 29.35 -46.48 -5.21
CA LYS A 14 27.99 -47.01 -5.48
C LYS A 14 27.13 -47.03 -4.20
N VAL A 15 25.86 -46.62 -4.39
CA VAL A 15 24.64 -46.64 -3.55
C VAL A 15 24.70 -47.44 -2.22
N LEU A 16 24.35 -46.78 -1.10
CA LEU A 16 24.09 -47.42 0.21
C LEU A 16 22.69 -48.06 0.25
N TYR A 17 22.62 -49.37 0.47
CA TYR A 17 21.41 -50.05 0.94
C TYR A 17 21.66 -50.62 2.34
N CYS A 18 20.95 -50.11 3.35
CA CYS A 18 20.95 -50.66 4.71
C CYS A 18 19.82 -51.68 4.85
N LYS A 19 20.18 -52.96 4.94
CA LYS A 19 19.25 -54.07 5.20
C LYS A 19 18.97 -54.16 6.70
N LEU A 20 17.74 -53.90 7.12
CA LEU A 20 17.27 -54.15 8.50
C LEU A 20 17.09 -55.66 8.69
N SER A 21 17.80 -56.25 9.65
CA SER A 21 17.62 -57.63 10.09
C SER A 21 16.44 -57.73 11.06
N GLU A 22 15.51 -58.65 10.79
CA GLU A 22 14.33 -58.95 11.61
C GLU A 22 14.70 -59.38 13.05
N PRO A 23 13.94 -58.97 14.07
CA PRO A 23 14.10 -59.49 15.42
C PRO A 23 13.45 -60.87 15.56
N GLN A 24 14.23 -61.82 16.08
CA GLN A 24 13.76 -63.15 16.49
C GLN A 24 12.83 -63.02 17.71
N ILE A 25 11.59 -63.46 17.57
CA ILE A 25 10.61 -63.56 18.66
C ILE A 25 10.95 -64.81 19.49
N MET A 26 11.47 -64.62 20.70
CA MET A 26 11.56 -65.70 21.69
C MET A 26 10.25 -65.76 22.49
N GLU A 27 9.54 -66.88 22.38
CA GLU A 27 8.39 -67.20 23.22
C GLU A 27 8.79 -67.29 24.69
N PHE A 28 8.20 -66.44 25.53
CA PHE A 28 8.25 -66.60 26.99
C PHE A 28 6.87 -67.00 27.53
N LYS A 29 6.71 -68.31 27.76
CA LYS A 29 5.61 -68.90 28.54
C LYS A 29 5.77 -68.53 30.02
N SER A 30 5.43 -67.31 30.41
CA SER A 30 5.04 -66.93 31.79
C SER A 30 4.75 -65.44 31.88
N ILE A 31 3.64 -65.02 31.28
CA ILE A 31 3.17 -63.62 31.27
C ILE A 31 2.72 -63.15 32.66
N HIS A 32 2.33 -64.07 33.56
CA HIS A 32 1.81 -63.70 34.88
C HIS A 32 2.89 -63.19 35.86
N ILE A 33 4.14 -63.64 35.76
CA ILE A 33 5.21 -63.22 36.68
C ILE A 33 5.76 -61.84 36.28
N VAL A 34 5.82 -61.53 34.98
CA VAL A 34 6.32 -60.24 34.48
C VAL A 34 5.32 -59.11 34.80
N VAL A 35 4.01 -59.37 34.72
CA VAL A 35 2.99 -58.37 35.05
C VAL A 35 2.97 -58.06 36.55
N LEU A 36 3.16 -59.06 37.42
CA LEU A 36 3.23 -58.83 38.87
C LEU A 36 4.50 -58.07 39.28
N LEU A 37 5.64 -58.31 38.62
CA LEU A 37 6.85 -57.51 38.83
C LEU A 37 6.70 -56.08 38.28
N PHE A 38 5.99 -55.87 37.18
CA PHE A 38 5.73 -54.53 36.64
C PHE A 38 4.80 -53.69 37.54
N ILE A 39 3.79 -54.32 38.15
CA ILE A 39 2.89 -53.63 39.09
C ILE A 39 3.61 -53.30 40.40
N PHE A 40 4.49 -54.17 40.91
CA PHE A 40 5.31 -53.87 42.09
C PHE A 40 6.32 -52.75 41.85
N ILE A 41 6.95 -52.67 40.67
CA ILE A 41 7.91 -51.61 40.33
C ILE A 41 7.22 -50.24 40.09
N LEU A 42 5.95 -50.22 39.68
CA LEU A 42 5.19 -48.98 39.50
C LEU A 42 4.49 -48.48 40.77
N GLY A 43 4.45 -49.28 41.85
CA GLY A 43 3.72 -48.96 43.09
C GLY A 43 4.52 -48.25 44.20
N GLU A 44 5.83 -48.07 44.07
CA GLU A 44 6.71 -47.50 45.12
C GLU A 44 7.55 -46.28 44.67
N LEU A 45 7.21 -45.62 43.57
CA LEU A 45 7.94 -44.45 43.06
C LEU A 45 7.16 -43.12 43.14
N ASP A 46 6.19 -43.04 44.05
CA ASP A 46 5.56 -41.78 44.48
C ASP A 46 5.88 -41.49 45.96
N LEU A 47 7.16 -41.30 46.30
CA LEU A 47 7.54 -40.36 47.35
C LEU A 47 9.06 -40.10 47.37
N ALA A 48 9.37 -38.82 47.57
CA ALA A 48 10.64 -38.26 48.02
C ALA A 48 11.62 -37.70 46.96
N GLU A 49 11.84 -36.40 47.15
CA GLU A 49 13.07 -35.63 46.91
C GLU A 49 13.25 -34.90 45.57
N GLY A 50 13.04 -33.59 45.67
CA GLY A 50 13.42 -32.59 44.69
C GLY A 50 14.91 -32.62 44.41
N ILE A 51 15.25 -33.16 43.24
CA ILE A 51 16.53 -32.94 42.59
C ILE A 51 16.36 -31.71 41.71
N LYS A 52 16.99 -30.59 42.10
CA LYS A 52 17.27 -29.46 41.20
C LYS A 52 18.03 -30.01 39.99
N ARG A 53 17.33 -30.33 38.91
CA ARG A 53 17.94 -30.51 37.60
C ARG A 53 18.47 -29.14 37.19
N SER A 54 19.74 -28.89 37.51
CA SER A 54 20.56 -27.95 36.77
C SER A 54 20.39 -28.32 35.29
N LYS A 55 19.63 -27.50 34.56
CA LYS A 55 19.57 -27.56 33.11
C LYS A 55 21.01 -27.49 32.62
N MET A 56 21.54 -28.63 32.18
CA MET A 56 22.70 -28.67 31.30
C MET A 56 22.28 -27.89 30.06
N LYS A 57 22.58 -26.59 30.08
CA LYS A 57 22.32 -25.65 28.99
C LYS A 57 23.16 -26.16 27.83
N ARG A 58 22.50 -26.80 26.85
CA ARG A 58 23.05 -26.84 25.49
C ARG A 58 23.44 -25.39 25.18
N PRO A 59 24.60 -25.11 24.58
CA PRO A 59 24.93 -23.75 24.17
C PRO A 59 23.76 -23.28 23.31
N GLY A 60 22.97 -22.39 23.90
CA GLY A 60 21.76 -21.87 23.29
C GLY A 60 22.18 -21.23 21.99
N SER A 61 21.34 -21.38 20.96
CA SER A 61 21.38 -20.41 19.86
C SER A 61 21.54 -19.02 20.46
N SER A 62 22.38 -18.18 19.88
CA SER A 62 22.74 -16.84 20.38
C SER A 62 21.53 -15.95 20.73
N CYS A 63 20.33 -16.37 20.35
CA CYS A 63 19.03 -15.75 20.55
C CYS A 63 18.18 -16.28 21.71
N ASP A 64 18.71 -17.21 22.53
CA ASP A 64 17.98 -17.72 23.71
C ASP A 64 17.70 -16.59 24.71
N GLY A 65 16.43 -16.19 24.84
CA GLY A 65 15.98 -15.11 25.72
C GLY A 65 16.03 -13.71 25.10
N VAL A 66 16.36 -13.59 23.82
CA VAL A 66 16.32 -12.32 23.09
C VAL A 66 14.93 -12.11 22.52
N HIS A 67 14.18 -11.15 23.07
CA HIS A 67 12.90 -10.70 22.54
C HIS A 67 13.12 -9.43 21.70
N CYS A 68 13.01 -9.57 20.38
CA CYS A 68 13.08 -8.44 19.45
C CYS A 68 11.74 -7.72 19.33
N ARG A 69 11.77 -6.41 19.06
CA ARG A 69 10.57 -5.63 18.70
C ARG A 69 10.00 -6.15 17.38
N ARG A 70 8.70 -5.94 17.14
CA ARG A 70 8.03 -6.30 15.87
C ARG A 70 8.82 -5.73 14.67
N GLY A 71 8.99 -6.54 13.62
CA GLY A 71 9.80 -6.22 12.43
C GLY A 71 11.30 -6.51 12.54
N PHE A 72 11.75 -7.07 13.68
CA PHE A 72 13.14 -7.46 13.89
C PHE A 72 13.23 -8.94 14.27
N ILE A 73 14.18 -9.64 13.66
CA ILE A 73 14.50 -11.04 13.96
C ILE A 73 15.80 -11.10 14.73
N CYS A 74 15.92 -12.07 15.64
CA CYS A 74 17.20 -12.30 16.30
C CYS A 74 18.14 -13.09 15.39
N LYS A 75 19.30 -12.51 15.11
CA LYS A 75 20.40 -13.16 14.39
C LYS A 75 21.67 -12.93 15.19
N ASP A 76 22.35 -14.01 15.55
CA ASP A 76 23.61 -13.96 16.32
C ASP A 76 23.51 -13.15 17.63
N GLY A 77 22.35 -13.19 18.30
CA GLY A 77 22.10 -12.47 19.56
C GLY A 77 21.76 -11.00 19.41
N HIS A 78 21.65 -10.50 18.17
CA HIS A 78 21.25 -9.13 17.88
C HIS A 78 19.92 -9.09 17.13
N CYS A 79 19.08 -8.12 17.48
CA CYS A 79 17.86 -7.84 16.73
C CYS A 79 18.22 -7.09 15.45
N VAL A 80 18.10 -7.75 14.32
CA VAL A 80 18.31 -7.18 12.99
C VAL A 80 16.97 -7.00 12.29
N LYS A 81 16.86 -5.97 11.44
CA LYS A 81 15.64 -5.74 10.65
C LYS A 81 15.42 -6.96 9.77
N ASP A 82 14.19 -7.50 9.77
CA ASP A 82 13.86 -8.64 8.94
C ASP A 82 14.05 -8.28 7.46
N PRO A 83 14.87 -9.01 6.68
CA PRO A 83 15.02 -8.78 5.24
C PRO A 83 13.73 -9.12 4.46
N ASN A 84 12.82 -9.91 5.03
CA ASN A 84 11.50 -10.21 4.48
C ASN A 84 10.44 -9.91 5.55
N PRO A 85 10.13 -8.63 5.81
CA PRO A 85 9.02 -8.32 6.70
C PRO A 85 7.76 -8.93 6.08
N VAL A 86 7.25 -9.99 6.72
CA VAL A 86 5.92 -10.53 6.38
C VAL A 86 4.95 -9.43 6.73
N ASP A 87 4.49 -8.70 5.71
CA ASP A 87 3.39 -7.75 5.88
C ASP A 87 2.19 -8.56 6.40
N PRO A 88 1.74 -8.33 7.64
CA PRO A 88 0.61 -9.05 8.23
C PRO A 88 -0.67 -8.89 7.41
N CYS A 89 -0.74 -7.87 6.55
CA CYS A 89 -1.85 -7.56 5.67
C CYS A 89 -1.69 -8.10 4.25
N ALA A 90 -0.56 -8.73 3.89
CA ALA A 90 -0.31 -9.23 2.54
C ALA A 90 -1.31 -10.32 2.07
N GLN A 91 -1.99 -10.98 3.00
CA GLN A 91 -3.01 -12.00 2.72
C GLN A 91 -4.38 -11.66 3.31
N ALA A 92 -4.53 -10.48 3.90
CA ALA A 92 -5.79 -10.05 4.45
C ALA A 92 -6.68 -9.48 3.33
N SER A 93 -7.89 -10.01 3.19
CA SER A 93 -8.93 -9.45 2.35
C SER A 93 -10.00 -8.89 3.28
N CYS A 94 -10.04 -7.57 3.45
CA CYS A 94 -11.06 -6.90 4.24
C CYS A 94 -12.30 -6.60 3.37
N GLU A 95 -13.47 -6.53 4.00
CA GLU A 95 -14.72 -6.09 3.36
C GLU A 95 -14.65 -4.59 2.99
N GLU A 96 -15.60 -4.12 2.17
CA GLU A 96 -15.76 -2.69 1.87
C GLU A 96 -15.87 -1.90 3.19
N ASP A 97 -15.24 -0.73 3.27
CA ASP A 97 -15.12 0.11 4.47
C ASP A 97 -14.24 -0.44 5.61
N PHE A 98 -13.50 -1.54 5.39
CA PHE A 98 -12.49 -2.01 6.35
C PHE A 98 -11.07 -1.87 5.78
N VAL A 99 -10.12 -1.54 6.65
CA VAL A 99 -8.69 -1.46 6.31
C VAL A 99 -7.90 -2.44 7.16
N CYS A 100 -6.98 -3.17 6.54
CA CYS A 100 -6.08 -4.05 7.29
C CYS A 100 -5.00 -3.22 7.97
N VAL A 101 -4.92 -3.32 9.30
CA VAL A 101 -3.88 -2.70 10.11
C VAL A 101 -3.28 -3.77 11.01
N ASN A 102 -1.98 -4.04 10.86
CA ASN A 102 -1.27 -5.07 11.62
C ASN A 102 -1.88 -6.49 11.54
N GLY A 103 -2.56 -6.82 10.43
CA GLY A 103 -3.17 -8.13 10.21
C GLY A 103 -4.61 -8.26 10.73
N GLU A 104 -5.21 -7.16 11.19
CA GLU A 104 -6.60 -7.09 11.63
C GLU A 104 -7.37 -6.12 10.74
N CYS A 105 -8.57 -6.52 10.28
CA CYS A 105 -9.46 -5.65 9.53
C CYS A 105 -10.24 -4.78 10.52
N ILE A 106 -9.98 -3.47 10.49
CA ILE A 106 -10.67 -2.49 11.32
C ILE A 106 -11.53 -1.58 10.44
N PRO A 107 -12.68 -1.07 10.91
CA PRO A 107 -13.50 -0.15 10.14
C PRO A 107 -12.69 1.11 9.82
N GLN A 108 -12.80 1.58 8.58
CA GLN A 108 -12.25 2.87 8.17
C GLN A 108 -13.01 3.96 8.92
N PRO A 109 -12.30 4.81 9.65
CA PRO A 109 -12.96 5.86 10.40
C PRO A 109 -13.55 6.91 9.44
N THR A 110 -14.77 7.34 9.71
CA THR A 110 -15.50 8.36 8.96
C THR A 110 -15.83 9.57 9.85
N CYS A 111 -16.38 10.62 9.25
CA CYS A 111 -16.88 11.80 9.95
C CYS A 111 -18.39 11.74 10.23
N ASP A 112 -19.09 10.65 9.87
CA ASP A 112 -20.56 10.58 9.85
C ASP A 112 -21.17 10.68 11.26
N ASP A 113 -20.50 10.10 12.26
CA ASP A 113 -20.95 10.08 13.66
C ASP A 113 -20.32 11.17 14.54
N ILE A 114 -19.62 12.16 13.94
CA ILE A 114 -18.85 13.17 14.69
C ILE A 114 -19.48 14.54 14.53
N THR A 115 -20.01 15.04 15.64
CA THR A 115 -20.51 16.42 15.75
C THR A 115 -19.42 17.31 16.34
N CYS A 116 -18.98 18.31 15.58
CA CYS A 116 -18.01 19.31 16.02
C CYS A 116 -18.69 20.55 16.61
N SER A 117 -17.90 21.42 17.25
CA SER A 117 -18.39 22.67 17.86
C SER A 117 -18.81 23.69 16.79
N GLU A 118 -19.46 24.78 17.19
CA GLU A 118 -19.83 25.86 16.27
C GLU A 118 -18.61 26.40 15.51
N GLY A 119 -18.69 26.42 14.18
CA GLY A 119 -17.61 26.87 13.29
C GLY A 119 -16.53 25.81 13.01
N GLU A 120 -16.64 24.59 13.56
CA GLU A 120 -15.76 23.48 13.26
C GLU A 120 -16.39 22.49 12.26
N VAL A 121 -15.55 21.87 11.45
CA VAL A 121 -15.89 20.80 10.51
C VAL A 121 -15.01 19.58 10.81
N CYS A 122 -15.61 18.38 10.76
CA CYS A 122 -14.87 17.14 10.85
C CYS A 122 -14.09 16.90 9.57
N ARG A 123 -12.78 16.60 9.68
CA ARG A 123 -11.92 16.18 8.57
C ARG A 123 -11.14 14.94 8.97
N LEU A 124 -10.85 14.07 8.00
CA LEU A 124 -10.03 12.88 8.22
C LEU A 124 -8.54 13.23 8.04
N GLU A 125 -7.77 13.16 9.12
CA GLU A 125 -6.33 13.44 9.10
C GLU A 125 -5.52 12.15 9.09
N ARG A 126 -4.48 12.06 8.24
CA ARG A 126 -3.62 10.88 8.17
C ARG A 126 -2.64 10.86 9.34
N ILE A 127 -2.63 9.79 10.15
CA ILE A 127 -1.62 9.59 11.18
C ILE A 127 -0.31 9.08 10.56
N GLN A 128 0.84 9.64 10.97
CA GLN A 128 2.14 9.07 10.61
C GLN A 128 2.33 7.71 11.27
N CYS A 129 2.45 6.68 10.44
CA CYS A 129 2.63 5.30 10.86
C CYS A 129 3.90 4.71 10.22
N SER A 130 4.52 3.73 10.89
CA SER A 130 5.77 3.13 10.38
C SER A 130 5.57 2.19 9.19
N TYR A 131 4.33 1.75 8.93
CA TYR A 131 3.97 0.82 7.83
C TYR A 131 2.60 1.21 7.24
N PRO A 132 2.51 1.52 5.93
CA PRO A 132 1.25 1.81 5.26
C PRO A 132 0.39 0.55 5.06
N PRO A 133 -0.96 0.68 4.89
CA PRO A 133 -1.72 1.93 4.87
C PRO A 133 -1.89 2.54 6.28
N CYS A 134 -1.70 3.86 6.40
CA CYS A 134 -1.93 4.56 7.65
C CYS A 134 -3.41 4.86 7.84
N LEU A 135 -3.91 4.64 9.06
CA LEU A 135 -5.27 4.99 9.44
C LEU A 135 -5.43 6.52 9.40
N GLN A 136 -6.56 6.98 8.88
CA GLN A 136 -6.98 8.37 9.04
C GLN A 136 -7.69 8.51 10.39
N VAL A 137 -7.75 9.69 10.97
CA VAL A 137 -8.49 9.93 12.23
C VAL A 137 -9.33 11.18 12.08
N PRO A 138 -10.62 11.09 12.41
CA PRO A 138 -11.53 12.22 12.30
C PRO A 138 -11.20 13.24 13.38
N THR A 139 -10.99 14.46 12.94
CA THR A 139 -10.52 15.57 13.76
C THR A 139 -11.42 16.78 13.48
N CYS A 140 -11.96 17.39 14.53
CA CYS A 140 -12.70 18.65 14.41
C CYS A 140 -11.71 19.80 14.26
N ARG A 141 -11.85 20.56 13.18
CA ARG A 141 -11.03 21.74 12.86
C ARG A 141 -11.94 22.91 12.58
N LEU A 142 -11.53 24.11 12.98
CA LEU A 142 -12.20 25.33 12.54
C LEU A 142 -12.29 25.34 11.00
N ASN A 143 -13.46 25.68 10.48
CA ASN A 143 -13.70 25.79 9.05
C ASN A 143 -13.15 27.12 8.52
N VAL A 144 -11.83 27.24 8.54
CA VAL A 144 -11.10 28.40 8.01
C VAL A 144 -10.76 28.11 6.55
N SER A 145 -11.20 28.96 5.64
CA SER A 145 -10.76 28.94 4.24
C SER A 145 -9.65 29.95 4.01
N CYS A 146 -8.85 29.74 2.95
CA CYS A 146 -7.76 30.66 2.62
C CYS A 146 -8.24 32.04 2.14
N ASP A 147 -9.53 32.22 1.87
CA ASP A 147 -10.12 33.54 1.59
C ASP A 147 -10.22 34.41 2.84
N MET A 148 -10.15 33.80 4.03
CA MET A 148 -10.29 34.48 5.33
C MET A 148 -8.95 34.70 6.04
N VAL A 149 -7.83 34.25 5.45
CA VAL A 149 -6.52 34.24 6.09
C VAL A 149 -5.53 35.08 5.28
N GLU A 150 -5.00 36.13 5.89
CA GLU A 150 -3.84 36.86 5.38
C GLU A 150 -2.57 36.27 5.99
N CYS A 151 -1.66 35.79 5.14
CA CYS A 151 -0.39 35.20 5.56
C CYS A 151 0.77 36.19 5.40
N ASP A 152 1.75 36.10 6.30
CA ASP A 152 2.96 36.92 6.28
C ASP A 152 3.84 36.61 5.05
N VAL A 153 4.75 37.54 4.70
CA VAL A 153 5.68 37.37 3.57
C VAL A 153 6.52 36.10 3.72
N GLY A 154 6.55 35.27 2.67
CA GLY A 154 7.27 33.98 2.65
C GLY A 154 6.44 32.81 3.22
N THR A 155 5.16 33.04 3.50
CA THR A 155 4.19 31.99 3.83
C THR A 155 3.01 32.04 2.86
N ILE A 156 2.41 30.88 2.62
CA ILE A 156 1.24 30.71 1.76
C ILE A 156 0.12 30.07 2.59
N CYS A 157 -1.12 30.41 2.29
CA CYS A 157 -2.24 29.69 2.89
C CYS A 157 -2.42 28.33 2.22
N HIS A 158 -2.42 27.28 3.03
CA HIS A 158 -2.70 25.92 2.62
C HIS A 158 -3.61 25.26 3.66
N ASP A 159 -4.75 24.72 3.22
CA ASP A 159 -5.78 24.14 4.09
C ASP A 159 -6.22 25.05 5.26
N GLY A 160 -6.38 26.35 4.98
CA GLY A 160 -6.77 27.33 6.01
C GLY A 160 -5.68 27.67 7.03
N GLN A 161 -4.43 27.26 6.79
CA GLN A 161 -3.27 27.55 7.65
C GLN A 161 -2.15 28.21 6.86
N CYS A 162 -1.49 29.20 7.47
CA CYS A 162 -0.26 29.76 6.90
C CYS A 162 0.90 28.80 7.12
N VAL A 163 1.45 28.30 6.03
CA VAL A 163 2.62 27.41 6.02
C VAL A 163 3.75 28.06 5.24
N LYS A 164 4.99 27.68 5.54
CA LYS A 164 6.15 28.22 4.82
C LYS A 164 6.03 27.88 3.34
N GLU A 165 6.26 28.87 2.49
CA GLU A 165 6.32 28.65 1.04
C GLU A 165 7.40 27.60 0.73
N PRO A 166 7.08 26.56 -0.06
CA PRO A 166 8.06 25.53 -0.40
C PRO A 166 9.18 26.14 -1.24
N THR A 167 10.42 26.02 -0.78
CA THR A 167 11.59 26.52 -1.49
C THR A 167 12.77 25.54 -1.39
N CYS A 168 13.74 25.70 -2.30
CA CYS A 168 15.03 25.04 -2.23
C CYS A 168 16.04 25.76 -1.32
N GLU A 169 15.61 26.78 -0.57
CA GLU A 169 16.50 27.55 0.30
C GLU A 169 17.01 26.67 1.46
N GLY A 170 18.32 26.62 1.63
CA GLY A 170 18.98 25.80 2.66
C GLY A 170 19.10 24.31 2.32
N VAL A 171 18.65 23.87 1.14
CA VAL A 171 18.81 22.48 0.67
C VAL A 171 20.16 22.34 -0.03
N VAL A 172 21.03 21.50 0.52
CA VAL A 172 22.36 21.20 -0.05
C VAL A 172 22.32 19.86 -0.76
N CYS A 173 22.35 19.88 -2.09
CA CYS A 173 22.41 18.67 -2.91
C CYS A 173 23.85 18.21 -3.19
N GLY A 174 24.01 16.93 -3.56
CA GLY A 174 25.31 16.34 -3.89
C GLY A 174 25.92 16.86 -5.18
N SER A 175 27.15 16.43 -5.50
CA SER A 175 27.82 16.79 -6.75
C SER A 175 26.99 16.34 -7.97
N ARG A 176 26.76 17.26 -8.92
CA ARG A 176 25.91 17.06 -10.12
C ARG A 176 24.41 16.87 -9.82
N GLN A 177 23.95 17.33 -8.67
CA GLN A 177 22.53 17.44 -8.36
C GLN A 177 22.11 18.90 -8.20
N GLU A 178 20.85 19.19 -8.48
CA GLU A 178 20.20 20.45 -8.14
C GLU A 178 18.91 20.19 -7.37
N CYS A 179 18.49 21.18 -6.59
CA CYS A 179 17.21 21.12 -5.91
C CYS A 179 16.10 21.59 -6.86
N TYR A 180 15.03 20.83 -6.93
CA TYR A 180 13.79 21.20 -7.61
C TYR A 180 12.60 20.90 -6.69
N LEU A 181 11.46 21.53 -6.93
CA LEU A 181 10.22 21.23 -6.21
C LEU A 181 9.46 20.14 -6.97
N GLU A 182 9.20 19.02 -6.31
CA GLU A 182 8.41 17.93 -6.86
C GLU A 182 6.97 18.02 -6.36
N GLU A 183 6.00 18.01 -7.28
CA GLU A 183 4.58 17.99 -6.96
C GLU A 183 4.15 16.55 -6.63
N PRO A 184 3.71 16.25 -5.39
CA PRO A 184 3.23 14.92 -5.06
C PRO A 184 1.89 14.67 -5.77
N PRO A 185 1.59 13.41 -6.14
CA PRO A 185 0.33 13.08 -6.78
C PRO A 185 -0.84 13.44 -5.86
N CYS A 186 -1.80 14.19 -6.41
CA CYS A 186 -2.98 14.65 -5.69
C CYS A 186 -4.17 13.76 -5.99
N PHE A 187 -4.61 13.00 -4.99
CA PHE A 187 -5.83 12.18 -5.06
C PHE A 187 -6.95 12.69 -4.14
N VAL A 188 -6.62 13.67 -3.28
CA VAL A 188 -7.53 14.27 -2.31
C VAL A 188 -7.22 15.76 -2.18
N THR A 189 -8.25 16.58 -1.99
CA THR A 189 -8.11 18.02 -1.74
C THR A 189 -8.15 18.33 -0.24
N PRO A 190 -7.37 19.32 0.23
CA PRO A 190 -6.41 20.12 -0.52
C PRO A 190 -5.14 19.32 -0.87
N CYS A 191 -4.62 19.53 -2.08
CA CYS A 191 -3.45 18.81 -2.59
C CYS A 191 -2.22 19.07 -1.71
N PRO A 192 -1.34 18.09 -1.48
CA PRO A 192 -0.11 18.30 -0.73
C PRO A 192 0.78 19.34 -1.42
N LEU A 193 1.50 20.14 -0.64
CA LEU A 193 2.44 21.13 -1.18
C LEU A 193 3.65 20.47 -1.86
N PRO A 194 4.24 21.14 -2.87
CA PRO A 194 5.50 20.71 -3.47
C PRO A 194 6.60 20.52 -2.43
N VAL A 195 7.42 19.49 -2.61
CA VAL A 195 8.53 19.17 -1.70
C VAL A 195 9.88 19.36 -2.40
N PRO A 196 10.88 19.97 -1.73
CA PRO A 196 12.20 20.12 -2.32
C PRO A 196 12.92 18.77 -2.40
N MET A 197 13.33 18.38 -3.61
CA MET A 197 14.04 17.15 -3.90
C MET A 197 15.36 17.44 -4.62
N CYS A 198 16.39 16.64 -4.32
CA CYS A 198 17.66 16.69 -5.04
C CYS A 198 17.64 15.70 -6.21
N GLY A 199 17.64 16.22 -7.43
CA GLY A 199 17.73 15.43 -8.66
C GLY A 199 19.00 15.70 -9.42
N PRO A 200 19.30 14.92 -10.48
CA PRO A 200 20.37 15.28 -11.40
C PRO A 200 20.15 16.71 -11.91
N ILE A 201 21.24 17.49 -12.06
CA ILE A 201 21.17 18.80 -12.71
C ILE A 201 20.47 18.62 -14.04
N SER A 202 19.31 19.24 -14.20
CA SER A 202 18.59 19.22 -15.46
C SER A 202 19.52 19.81 -16.50
N LYS A 203 19.58 19.18 -17.67
CA LYS A 203 20.32 19.75 -18.79
C LYS A 203 19.71 21.08 -19.27
N CYS A 204 18.56 21.48 -18.72
CA CYS A 204 17.83 22.70 -19.01
C CYS A 204 18.21 23.88 -18.12
N THR A 205 18.99 23.66 -17.06
CA THR A 205 19.44 24.74 -16.17
C THR A 205 20.34 25.72 -16.93
N GLY A 206 19.88 26.95 -17.10
CA GLY A 206 20.57 28.00 -17.86
C GLY A 206 20.28 28.00 -19.37
N VAL A 207 19.45 27.07 -19.86
CA VAL A 207 18.99 27.08 -21.26
C VAL A 207 17.85 28.09 -21.40
N ARG A 208 18.01 29.06 -22.31
CA ARG A 208 16.94 29.97 -22.71
C ARG A 208 16.38 29.53 -24.05
N CYS A 209 15.15 29.04 -24.04
CA CYS A 209 14.42 28.74 -25.26
C CYS A 209 13.69 29.98 -25.76
N ASN A 210 13.41 30.03 -27.07
CA ASN A 210 12.60 31.08 -27.67
C ASN A 210 11.14 30.98 -27.19
N GLU A 211 10.34 32.03 -27.42
CA GLU A 211 8.88 31.96 -27.27
C GLU A 211 8.36 30.73 -28.07
N ASP A 212 7.45 29.96 -27.46
CA ASP A 212 6.87 28.69 -27.94
C ASP A 212 7.75 27.43 -27.85
N TYR A 213 8.92 27.51 -27.19
CA TYR A 213 9.80 26.36 -26.96
C TYR A 213 9.99 26.07 -25.47
N VAL A 214 9.83 24.80 -25.11
CA VAL A 214 10.12 24.27 -23.77
C VAL A 214 11.44 23.49 -23.79
N CYS A 215 12.22 23.61 -22.71
CA CYS A 215 13.43 22.80 -22.59
C CYS A 215 13.09 21.42 -22.03
N ILE A 216 13.41 20.36 -22.77
CA ILE A 216 13.30 18.98 -22.31
C ILE A 216 14.67 18.32 -22.50
N ASP A 217 15.25 17.82 -21.41
CA ASP A 217 16.56 17.16 -21.38
C ASP A 217 17.68 17.96 -22.11
N GLY A 218 17.67 19.28 -21.98
CA GLY A 218 18.69 20.18 -22.53
C GLY A 218 18.47 20.59 -23.98
N TYR A 219 17.35 20.21 -24.57
CA TYR A 219 16.97 20.62 -25.92
C TYR A 219 15.72 21.49 -25.85
N CYS A 220 15.78 22.65 -26.52
CA CYS A 220 14.58 23.44 -26.78
C CYS A 220 13.76 22.73 -27.85
N VAL A 221 12.62 22.21 -27.45
CA VAL A 221 11.63 21.62 -28.35
C VAL A 221 10.41 22.53 -28.37
N MET A 222 9.81 22.70 -29.55
CA MET A 222 8.53 23.39 -29.65
C MET A 222 7.52 22.61 -28.81
N GLU A 223 6.72 23.30 -28.01
CA GLU A 223 5.63 22.64 -27.30
C GLU A 223 4.66 22.11 -28.36
N PRO A 224 4.55 20.78 -28.52
CA PRO A 224 3.75 20.24 -29.59
C PRO A 224 2.27 20.34 -29.20
N ASP A 225 1.48 21.02 -30.02
CA ASP A 225 0.06 21.19 -29.79
C ASP A 225 -0.77 20.78 -31.02
N CYS A 226 -2.08 20.84 -30.88
CA CYS A 226 -3.02 20.63 -31.99
C CYS A 226 -3.38 21.94 -32.71
N TYR A 227 -2.68 23.05 -32.44
CA TYR A 227 -3.00 24.35 -33.02
C TYR A 227 -2.62 24.37 -34.50
N GLY A 228 -3.58 24.73 -35.36
CA GLY A 228 -3.37 24.78 -36.81
C GLY A 228 -3.39 23.41 -37.53
N ILE A 229 -3.59 22.30 -36.82
CA ILE A 229 -3.79 20.98 -37.44
C ILE A 229 -5.26 20.85 -37.86
N GLN A 230 -5.50 20.64 -39.16
CA GLN A 230 -6.83 20.36 -39.69
C GLN A 230 -6.96 18.87 -40.01
N CYS A 231 -7.71 18.15 -39.18
CA CYS A 231 -8.07 16.76 -39.43
C CYS A 231 -9.25 16.63 -40.40
N ALA A 232 -9.44 15.45 -40.98
CA ALA A 232 -10.55 15.22 -41.90
C ALA A 232 -11.91 15.26 -41.16
N SER A 233 -13.01 15.37 -41.91
CA SER A 233 -14.36 15.35 -41.33
C SER A 233 -14.58 14.09 -40.49
N GLY A 234 -14.95 14.25 -39.22
CA GLY A 234 -15.13 13.13 -38.28
C GLY A 234 -13.86 12.70 -37.53
N GLU A 235 -12.76 13.43 -37.69
CA GLU A 235 -11.54 13.23 -36.92
C GLU A 235 -11.28 14.40 -35.94
N GLU A 236 -10.65 14.08 -34.83
CA GLU A 236 -10.12 15.05 -33.86
C GLU A 236 -8.60 14.91 -33.75
N CYS A 237 -7.93 16.03 -33.51
CA CYS A 237 -6.50 16.03 -33.21
C CYS A 237 -6.28 15.65 -31.74
N PHE A 238 -5.33 14.76 -31.50
CA PHE A 238 -4.88 14.39 -30.16
C PHE A 238 -3.37 14.25 -30.13
N MET A 239 -2.79 14.46 -28.95
CA MET A 239 -1.36 14.29 -28.73
C MET A 239 -1.03 12.82 -28.54
N LYS A 240 -0.32 12.23 -29.51
CA LYS A 240 0.08 10.82 -29.47
C LYS A 240 1.50 10.70 -28.91
N GLU A 241 1.64 9.91 -27.85
CA GLU A 241 2.96 9.49 -27.37
C GLU A 241 3.67 8.63 -28.43
N VAL A 242 4.94 8.95 -28.69
CA VAL A 242 5.75 8.24 -29.67
C VAL A 242 7.01 7.67 -29.06
N VAL A 243 7.38 6.48 -29.53
CA VAL A 243 8.67 5.88 -29.20
C VAL A 243 9.70 6.38 -30.21
N CYS A 244 10.69 7.12 -29.73
CA CYS A 244 11.82 7.55 -30.54
C CYS A 244 13.11 6.81 -30.11
N VAL A 245 14.07 6.72 -31.04
CA VAL A 245 15.32 5.97 -30.84
C VAL A 245 16.20 6.59 -29.75
N ARG A 246 16.07 7.90 -29.52
CA ARG A 246 16.75 8.65 -28.45
C ARG A 246 15.78 9.69 -27.88
N GLY A 247 15.49 9.60 -26.59
CA GLY A 247 14.64 10.58 -25.91
C GLY A 247 15.32 11.95 -25.73
N PRO A 248 14.57 12.97 -25.30
CA PRO A 248 13.13 12.94 -25.00
C PRO A 248 12.28 12.97 -26.27
N CYS A 249 11.18 12.21 -26.28
CA CYS A 249 10.25 12.15 -27.41
C CYS A 249 9.02 13.00 -27.06
N PRO A 250 8.92 14.26 -27.54
CA PRO A 250 7.69 15.03 -27.39
C PRO A 250 6.53 14.28 -28.07
N PRO A 251 5.31 14.33 -27.51
CA PRO A 251 4.15 13.75 -28.18
C PRO A 251 3.91 14.49 -29.51
N VAL A 252 3.31 13.81 -30.49
CA VAL A 252 3.06 14.40 -31.82
C VAL A 252 1.56 14.55 -32.07
N PRO A 253 1.11 15.70 -32.61
CA PRO A 253 -0.28 15.87 -32.97
C PRO A 253 -0.64 14.85 -34.06
N THR A 254 -1.66 14.05 -33.78
CA THR A 254 -2.14 12.98 -34.65
C THR A 254 -3.65 13.09 -34.78
N CYS A 255 -4.19 12.89 -35.97
CA CYS A 255 -5.64 12.79 -36.15
C CYS A 255 -6.10 11.37 -35.80
N ARG A 256 -7.19 11.27 -35.03
CA ARG A 256 -7.95 10.02 -34.85
C ARG A 256 -9.42 10.27 -35.14
N PRO A 257 -10.21 9.23 -35.45
CA PRO A 257 -11.65 9.37 -35.47
C PRO A 257 -12.14 9.96 -34.14
N ALA A 258 -12.92 11.04 -34.20
CA ALA A 258 -13.60 11.56 -33.04
C ALA A 258 -14.54 10.45 -32.55
N LEU A 259 -14.44 10.08 -31.28
CA LEU A 259 -15.36 9.12 -30.69
C LEU A 259 -16.73 9.77 -30.69
N THR A 260 -17.57 9.50 -31.69
CA THR A 260 -18.98 9.90 -31.67
C THR A 260 -19.83 8.73 -31.21
N CYS A 261 -21.05 9.00 -30.76
CA CYS A 261 -21.99 7.95 -30.38
C CYS A 261 -22.36 6.99 -31.52
N ASP A 262 -22.06 7.35 -32.78
CA ASP A 262 -22.20 6.47 -33.93
C ASP A 262 -21.12 5.35 -33.98
N ILE A 263 -19.99 5.57 -33.30
CA ILE A 263 -18.83 4.68 -33.24
C ILE A 263 -18.76 3.97 -31.88
N VAL A 264 -19.20 4.64 -30.81
CA VAL A 264 -19.23 4.08 -29.45
C VAL A 264 -20.33 3.02 -29.34
N GLY A 265 -19.94 1.75 -29.44
CA GLY A 265 -20.84 0.64 -29.15
C GLY A 265 -21.05 0.47 -27.64
N CYS A 266 -22.12 1.05 -27.09
CA CYS A 266 -22.48 0.83 -25.69
C CYS A 266 -23.07 -0.58 -25.49
N ILE A 267 -22.82 -1.16 -24.32
CA ILE A 267 -23.44 -2.43 -23.92
C ILE A 267 -24.95 -2.22 -23.68
N PRO A 268 -25.79 -3.27 -23.81
CA PRO A 268 -27.21 -3.16 -23.52
C PRO A 268 -27.48 -2.60 -22.11
N GLY A 269 -28.40 -1.62 -22.01
CA GLY A 269 -28.71 -0.90 -20.76
C GLY A 269 -27.94 0.42 -20.58
N TYR A 270 -27.11 0.80 -21.54
CA TYR A 270 -26.40 2.07 -21.57
C TYR A 270 -26.66 2.81 -22.89
N ALA A 271 -26.96 4.10 -22.80
CA ALA A 271 -27.09 5.01 -23.93
C ALA A 271 -25.81 5.83 -24.10
N CYS A 272 -25.41 6.15 -25.32
CA CYS A 272 -24.30 7.06 -25.54
C CYS A 272 -24.79 8.51 -25.48
N VAL A 273 -24.19 9.30 -24.59
CA VAL A 273 -24.41 10.75 -24.44
C VAL A 273 -23.05 11.42 -24.41
N ASP A 274 -22.83 12.42 -25.27
CA ASP A 274 -21.55 13.13 -25.41
C ASP A 274 -20.33 12.19 -25.46
N SER A 275 -20.42 11.14 -26.28
CA SER A 275 -19.33 10.17 -26.50
C SER A 275 -19.03 9.27 -25.30
N THR A 276 -19.91 9.26 -24.29
CA THR A 276 -19.80 8.46 -23.07
C THR A 276 -21.01 7.56 -22.92
N CYS A 277 -20.81 6.28 -22.59
CA CYS A 277 -21.91 5.37 -22.26
C CYS A 277 -22.43 5.65 -20.85
N VAL A 278 -23.65 6.16 -20.74
CA VAL A 278 -24.34 6.38 -19.47
C VAL A 278 -25.47 5.37 -19.30
N PRO A 279 -25.80 4.93 -18.07
CA PRO A 279 -26.92 4.03 -17.84
C PRO A 279 -28.23 4.66 -18.34
N ASP A 280 -29.05 3.91 -19.08
CA ASP A 280 -30.31 4.37 -19.70
C ASP A 280 -31.46 4.56 -18.67
N TYR A 281 -31.14 4.65 -17.38
CA TYR A 281 -32.10 4.71 -16.25
C TYR A 281 -32.34 6.13 -15.71
N PHE A 282 -31.83 7.17 -16.37
CA PHE A 282 -32.06 8.57 -15.98
C PHE A 282 -33.11 9.24 -16.88
N GLU A 283 -34.33 8.72 -16.88
CA GLU A 283 -35.51 9.50 -17.28
C GLU A 283 -36.77 8.93 -16.61
N GLN A 284 -36.88 9.14 -15.29
CA GLN A 284 -38.16 9.06 -14.60
C GLN A 284 -38.14 9.89 -13.31
N GLU A 285 -37.98 11.21 -13.44
CA GLU A 285 -38.61 12.14 -12.50
C GLU A 285 -39.95 12.59 -13.09
N GLU A 286 -40.91 11.68 -13.11
CA GLU A 286 -42.33 12.07 -13.09
C GLU A 286 -42.64 12.64 -11.71
N LEU A 287 -42.30 13.92 -11.50
CA LEU A 287 -42.79 14.71 -10.37
C LEU A 287 -43.89 15.74 -10.75
N PRO A 288 -44.94 15.43 -11.55
CA PRO A 288 -46.12 16.28 -11.60
C PRO A 288 -47.29 15.79 -10.72
N GLU A 289 -47.35 14.52 -10.29
CA GLU A 289 -48.55 14.02 -9.59
C GLU A 289 -48.63 14.41 -8.10
N LEU A 290 -47.49 14.57 -7.42
CA LEU A 290 -47.48 14.96 -6.00
C LEU A 290 -47.90 16.42 -5.77
N LEU A 291 -47.70 17.29 -6.76
CA LEU A 291 -48.08 18.71 -6.65
C LEU A 291 -49.61 18.88 -6.76
N GLU A 292 -50.29 18.07 -7.57
CA GLU A 292 -51.77 18.08 -7.65
C GLU A 292 -52.42 17.57 -6.35
N ILE A 293 -51.83 16.57 -5.70
CA ILE A 293 -52.33 16.07 -4.41
C ILE A 293 -52.15 17.15 -3.33
N ILE A 294 -51.02 17.86 -3.32
CA ILE A 294 -50.75 18.93 -2.34
C ILE A 294 -51.71 20.13 -2.55
N THR A 295 -52.00 20.55 -3.78
CA THR A 295 -52.97 21.65 -4.03
C THR A 295 -54.41 21.28 -3.66
N VAL A 296 -54.83 20.02 -3.85
CA VAL A 296 -56.15 19.57 -3.41
C VAL A 296 -56.24 19.52 -1.89
N VAL A 297 -55.20 19.07 -1.19
CA VAL A 297 -55.19 19.05 0.29
C VAL A 297 -55.19 20.46 0.88
N ILE A 298 -54.45 21.40 0.28
CA ILE A 298 -54.40 22.80 0.75
C ILE A 298 -55.72 23.56 0.47
N THR A 299 -56.49 23.18 -0.56
CA THR A 299 -57.78 23.84 -0.87
C THR A 299 -58.96 23.28 -0.06
N VAL A 300 -58.81 22.12 0.57
CA VAL A 300 -59.84 21.49 1.42
C VAL A 300 -59.66 21.78 2.92
N LEU A 301 -58.45 22.19 3.35
CA LEU A 301 -58.16 22.71 4.70
C LEU A 301 -58.47 24.21 4.81
#